data_AF-A0A1I8F034-F1
#
_entry.id   AF-A0A1I8F034-F1
#
_cell.length_a   1.000
_cell.length_b   1.000
_cell.length_c   1.000
_cell.angle_alpha   90.00
_cell.angle_beta   90.00
_cell.angle_gamma   90.00
#
_symmetry.space_group_name_H-M   'P 1'
#
loop_
_entity.id
_entity.type
_entity.pdbx_description
1 polymer ?
#
loop_
_entity_poly.entity_id
_entity_poly.type
_entity_poly.pdbx_seq_one_letter_code
_entity_poly.pdbx_strand_id
1 'polypeptide(L)'
;MFDFTPCKYNRIAVSYLSVTFDRAIKLTRISDFVVVKMKNGDQWTPFKNSEMVDNRTFRASNSYRFEIDDEIAECHLRPSLGEPYEIIDMEQGYVNFDQIYHIYHIKCKPVSEARRIIIEKLMDNCQELLNELKVEQKKEILKWPLLTYTFAILELEPIKMFSTILTNLEELATNVDPQRCEMYEEMVMNLRINEKLRQKIDNVQRIDILFRKVDGHFVGKMKLDNLGLKSIDHLKYLSSFITRLDLTGNKLTNLCIFEPFRRLTHLRLFNNPITSFKGISMLPQLDYLSVIEMAMNDLDIKDDFALKKIRMLEFEESGQSVKIIVSLQLLKDQRQLSQILSSMLLEIQVIFELVFSGIYRVRKWFLCLSAKWITLNCDNRLQNGSDNINKSITFETEATNRLSRHWTALKTSNTQIMIMKLF
;
A
#
# COMPACT_ATOMS: atom_id res chain seq x y z
N MET A 1 14.75 0.93 -14.04
CA MET A 1 15.29 1.03 -12.67
C MET A 1 16.05 -0.25 -12.38
N PHE A 2 17.22 -0.11 -11.81
CA PHE A 2 18.09 -1.19 -11.37
C PHE A 2 18.41 -0.90 -9.90
N ASP A 3 18.03 -1.81 -9.01
CA ASP A 3 18.32 -1.71 -7.58
C ASP A 3 19.02 -2.99 -7.13
N PHE A 4 20.10 -2.81 -6.38
CA PHE A 4 20.86 -3.89 -5.79
C PHE A 4 20.74 -3.79 -4.29
N THR A 5 20.11 -4.78 -3.68
CA THR A 5 19.96 -4.82 -2.22
C THR A 5 20.76 -6.00 -1.67
N PRO A 6 21.96 -5.76 -1.09
CA PRO A 6 22.68 -6.81 -0.40
C PRO A 6 21.88 -7.24 0.84
N CYS A 7 21.53 -8.53 0.94
CA CYS A 7 20.84 -9.07 2.10
C CYS A 7 21.79 -9.98 2.89
N LYS A 8 22.17 -9.56 4.11
CA LYS A 8 22.90 -10.42 5.03
C LYS A 8 21.89 -11.27 5.81
N TYR A 9 21.58 -12.47 5.31
CA TYR A 9 20.79 -13.44 6.06
C TYR A 9 21.70 -14.58 6.54
N ASN A 10 21.78 -14.80 7.86
CA ASN A 10 22.43 -15.98 8.45
C ASN A 10 23.81 -16.37 7.88
N ARG A 11 24.75 -15.42 7.77
CA ARG A 11 26.14 -15.63 7.32
C ARG A 11 26.32 -16.06 5.85
N ILE A 12 25.26 -16.11 5.05
CA ILE A 12 25.33 -16.23 3.58
C ILE A 12 24.96 -14.87 3.01
N ALA A 13 25.87 -14.25 2.26
CA ALA A 13 25.63 -12.97 1.60
C ALA A 13 24.83 -13.23 0.33
N VAL A 14 23.50 -13.21 0.42
CA VAL A 14 22.62 -13.35 -0.75
C VAL A 14 22.41 -11.98 -1.36
N SER A 15 22.67 -11.90 -2.66
CA SER A 15 22.58 -10.67 -3.44
C SER A 15 21.27 -10.67 -4.21
N TYR A 16 20.47 -9.61 -4.09
CA TYR A 16 19.24 -9.47 -4.89
C TYR A 16 19.41 -8.40 -5.94
N LEU A 17 19.12 -8.78 -7.18
CA LEU A 17 19.07 -7.89 -8.32
C LEU A 17 17.61 -7.63 -8.70
N SER A 18 17.17 -6.38 -8.64
CA SER A 18 15.85 -5.97 -9.13
C SER A 18 15.98 -5.12 -10.39
N VAL A 19 15.27 -5.50 -11.45
CA VAL A 19 15.28 -4.80 -12.75
C VAL A 19 13.85 -4.50 -13.18
N THR A 20 13.57 -3.22 -13.41
CA THR A 20 12.27 -2.75 -13.91
C THR A 20 12.43 -1.98 -15.21
N PHE A 21 11.74 -2.45 -16.24
CA PHE A 21 11.65 -1.88 -17.58
C PHE A 21 10.36 -1.08 -17.76
N ASP A 22 10.37 -0.11 -18.67
CA ASP A 22 9.18 0.70 -19.01
C ASP A 22 8.11 -0.09 -19.79
N ARG A 23 8.49 -1.26 -20.33
CA ARG A 23 7.63 -2.18 -21.08
C ARG A 23 7.91 -3.63 -20.68
N ALA A 24 6.95 -4.51 -20.96
CA ALA A 24 7.13 -5.93 -20.69
C ALA A 24 8.24 -6.53 -21.58
N ILE A 25 9.18 -7.23 -20.97
CA ILE A 25 10.29 -7.92 -21.64
C ILE A 25 10.15 -9.43 -21.41
N LYS A 26 10.78 -10.27 -22.23
CA LYS A 26 10.87 -11.71 -21.96
C LYS A 26 12.10 -11.97 -21.10
N LEU A 27 12.03 -12.93 -20.17
CA LEU A 27 13.17 -13.29 -19.31
C LEU A 27 14.45 -13.60 -20.12
N THR A 28 14.32 -14.34 -21.22
CA THR A 28 15.44 -14.69 -22.11
C THR A 28 16.11 -13.50 -22.79
N ARG A 29 15.46 -12.34 -22.78
CA ARG A 29 15.96 -11.08 -23.37
C ARG A 29 16.48 -10.12 -22.32
N ILE A 30 16.56 -10.50 -21.05
CA ILE A 30 17.11 -9.61 -20.02
C ILE A 30 18.62 -9.43 -20.21
N SER A 31 19.32 -10.44 -20.70
CA SER A 31 20.73 -10.35 -21.09
C SER A 31 20.95 -9.32 -22.20
N ASP A 32 19.92 -9.00 -23.01
CA ASP A 32 19.94 -7.87 -23.94
C ASP A 32 19.99 -6.52 -23.22
N PHE A 33 20.00 -6.42 -21.89
CA PHE A 33 20.02 -5.13 -21.19
C PHE A 33 20.96 -5.16 -19.99
N VAL A 34 21.07 -6.30 -19.32
CA VAL A 34 21.84 -6.46 -18.09
C VAL A 34 22.76 -7.67 -18.22
N VAL A 35 24.05 -7.47 -17.94
CA VAL A 35 25.05 -8.52 -17.84
C VAL A 35 25.71 -8.42 -16.47
N VAL A 36 25.65 -9.48 -15.68
CA VAL A 36 26.29 -9.54 -14.36
C VAL A 36 27.45 -10.53 -14.43
N LYS A 37 28.64 -10.09 -13.99
CA LYS A 37 29.82 -10.94 -13.86
C LYS A 37 30.06 -11.25 -12.40
N MET A 38 30.27 -12.52 -12.12
CA MET A 38 30.52 -13.04 -10.79
C MET A 38 32.02 -13.04 -10.49
N LYS A 39 32.41 -13.01 -9.21
CA LYS A 39 33.84 -13.02 -8.81
C LYS A 39 34.58 -14.31 -9.18
N ASN A 40 33.87 -15.42 -9.36
CA ASN A 40 34.43 -16.67 -9.83
C ASN A 40 34.78 -16.65 -11.34
N GLY A 41 34.47 -15.56 -12.06
CA GLY A 41 34.72 -15.38 -13.49
C GLY A 41 33.51 -15.73 -14.37
N ASP A 42 32.46 -16.33 -13.81
CA ASP A 42 31.27 -16.71 -14.55
C ASP A 42 30.38 -15.51 -14.86
N GLN A 43 29.68 -15.59 -16.00
CA GLN A 43 28.61 -14.67 -16.30
C GLN A 43 27.29 -15.21 -15.75
N TRP A 44 26.60 -14.41 -14.96
CA TRP A 44 25.26 -14.73 -14.49
C TRP A 44 24.31 -14.86 -15.68
N THR A 45 23.59 -15.97 -15.72
CA THR A 45 22.51 -16.18 -16.66
C THR A 45 21.19 -16.07 -15.89
N PRO A 46 20.19 -15.30 -16.39
CA PRO A 46 18.89 -15.25 -15.76
C PRO A 46 18.21 -16.63 -15.84
N PHE A 47 18.33 -17.45 -14.79
CA PHE A 47 17.57 -18.68 -14.64
C PHE A 47 16.36 -18.45 -13.73
N LYS A 48 15.29 -19.21 -13.97
CA LYS A 48 14.08 -19.18 -13.14
C LYS A 48 14.40 -19.78 -11.78
N ASN A 49 14.72 -19.00 -10.76
CA ASN A 49 14.52 -19.46 -9.39
C ASN A 49 14.17 -18.32 -8.42
N SER A 50 13.27 -18.72 -7.50
CA SER A 50 12.58 -18.04 -6.39
C SER A 50 11.61 -16.88 -6.75
N GLU A 51 10.34 -17.03 -6.30
CA GLU A 51 9.17 -16.13 -6.41
C GLU A 51 8.30 -16.14 -7.70
N MET A 52 8.38 -17.16 -8.58
CA MET A 52 7.33 -17.36 -9.62
C MET A 52 6.75 -18.78 -9.58
N VAL A 53 5.79 -18.99 -8.69
CA VAL A 53 4.98 -20.22 -8.63
C VAL A 53 3.91 -20.17 -9.73
N ASP A 54 4.29 -20.29 -11.00
CA ASP A 54 3.49 -21.00 -11.99
C ASP A 54 4.32 -21.28 -13.26
N ASN A 55 4.65 -22.55 -13.49
CA ASN A 55 5.50 -23.00 -14.59
C ASN A 55 4.75 -23.22 -15.92
N ARG A 56 3.52 -22.70 -16.08
CA ARG A 56 2.70 -22.98 -17.27
C ARG A 56 2.36 -21.82 -18.19
N THR A 57 2.91 -20.61 -17.99
CA THR A 57 2.57 -19.48 -18.86
C THR A 57 3.79 -18.69 -19.32
N PHE A 58 3.84 -18.43 -20.64
CA PHE A 58 4.63 -17.35 -21.21
C PHE A 58 4.18 -16.04 -20.55
N ARG A 59 5.03 -15.45 -19.70
CA ARG A 59 4.72 -14.16 -19.04
C ARG A 59 5.86 -13.19 -19.28
N ALA A 60 5.61 -12.21 -20.14
CA ALA A 60 6.42 -11.02 -20.20
C ALA A 60 6.12 -10.20 -18.93
N SER A 61 7.15 -9.78 -18.21
CA SER A 61 7.04 -8.90 -17.05
C SER A 61 7.82 -7.63 -17.32
N ASN A 62 7.43 -6.54 -16.68
CA ASN A 62 8.23 -5.32 -16.68
C ASN A 62 9.06 -5.17 -15.42
N SER A 63 8.85 -5.99 -14.39
CA SER A 63 9.68 -6.02 -13.19
C SER A 63 10.16 -7.45 -12.92
N TYR A 64 11.44 -7.56 -12.61
CA TYR A 64 12.12 -8.81 -12.31
C TYR A 64 12.92 -8.66 -11.03
N ARG A 65 12.99 -9.75 -10.28
CA ARG A 65 13.91 -9.89 -9.16
C ARG A 65 14.63 -11.21 -9.28
N PHE A 66 15.92 -11.18 -9.03
CA PHE A 66 16.81 -12.33 -9.10
C PHE A 66 17.55 -12.48 -7.79
N GLU A 67 17.53 -13.70 -7.28
CA GLU A 67 18.44 -14.16 -6.25
C GLU A 67 19.76 -14.56 -6.93
N ILE A 68 20.87 -14.05 -6.42
CA ILE A 68 22.21 -14.31 -6.93
C ILE A 68 23.00 -14.98 -5.81
N ASP A 69 23.33 -16.26 -6.05
CA ASP A 69 23.94 -17.18 -5.07
C ASP A 69 25.45 -16.98 -4.86
N ASP A 70 26.06 -16.07 -5.63
CA ASP A 70 27.50 -15.77 -5.61
C ASP A 70 27.76 -14.26 -5.44
N GLU A 71 29.02 -13.91 -5.14
CA GLU A 71 29.42 -12.51 -5.08
C GLU A 71 29.57 -11.88 -6.47
N ILE A 72 28.90 -10.76 -6.68
CA ILE A 72 28.98 -10.00 -7.92
C ILE A 72 30.29 -9.21 -7.97
N ALA A 73 30.99 -9.30 -9.09
CA ALA A 73 32.18 -8.51 -9.39
C ALA A 73 31.81 -7.21 -10.13
N GLU A 74 31.03 -7.33 -11.21
CA GLU A 74 30.66 -6.22 -12.06
C GLU A 74 29.21 -6.39 -12.55
N CYS A 75 28.48 -5.28 -12.67
CA CYS A 75 27.23 -5.25 -13.41
C CYS A 75 27.34 -4.27 -14.56
N HIS A 76 26.93 -4.72 -15.75
CA HIS A 76 26.95 -3.99 -16.99
C HIS A 76 25.50 -3.78 -17.42
N LEU A 77 25.12 -2.56 -17.72
CA LEU A 77 23.79 -2.18 -18.13
C LEU A 77 23.84 -1.43 -19.46
N ARG A 78 22.91 -1.72 -20.36
CA ARG A 78 22.56 -0.80 -21.45
C ARG A 78 21.10 -0.37 -21.33
N PRO A 79 20.79 0.93 -21.27
CA PRO A 79 19.41 1.39 -21.11
C PRO A 79 18.54 1.12 -22.35
N SER A 80 19.15 1.08 -23.54
CA SER A 80 18.47 0.76 -24.80
C SER A 80 19.34 -0.12 -25.71
N LEU A 81 18.73 -0.79 -26.69
CA LEU A 81 19.43 -1.67 -27.64
C LEU A 81 20.43 -0.93 -28.54
N GLY A 82 20.28 0.39 -28.69
CA GLY A 82 21.16 1.23 -29.50
C GLY A 82 22.33 1.84 -28.73
N GLU A 83 22.37 1.66 -27.41
CA GLU A 83 23.43 2.19 -26.54
C GLU A 83 24.42 1.08 -26.17
N PRO A 84 25.69 1.44 -25.91
CA PRO A 84 26.67 0.49 -25.40
C PRO A 84 26.34 0.05 -23.96
N TYR A 85 26.96 -1.05 -23.53
CA TYR A 85 26.94 -1.41 -22.12
C TYR A 85 27.88 -0.49 -21.33
N GLU A 86 27.43 -0.11 -20.14
CA GLU A 86 28.20 0.66 -19.17
C GLU A 86 28.24 -0.08 -17.84
N ILE A 87 29.37 0.03 -17.13
CA ILE A 87 29.52 -0.53 -15.79
C ILE A 87 28.77 0.38 -14.82
N ILE A 88 27.88 -0.20 -14.03
CA ILE A 88 27.11 0.54 -13.02
C ILE A 88 27.70 0.38 -11.63
N ASP A 89 27.61 1.45 -10.83
CA ASP A 89 27.87 1.38 -9.40
C ASP A 89 26.75 0.56 -8.73
N MET A 90 27.12 -0.60 -8.19
CA MET A 90 26.16 -1.51 -7.56
C MET A 90 25.64 -0.99 -6.22
N GLU A 91 26.31 -0.05 -5.56
CA GLU A 91 25.79 0.56 -4.32
C GLU A 91 24.70 1.59 -4.61
N GLN A 92 24.83 2.33 -5.72
CA GLN A 92 23.88 3.36 -6.13
C GLN A 92 22.76 2.81 -7.05
N GLY A 93 23.04 1.73 -7.78
CA GLY A 93 22.17 1.20 -8.81
C GLY A 93 22.09 2.10 -10.05
N TYR A 94 21.03 1.92 -10.84
CA TYR A 94 20.77 2.77 -12.02
C TYR A 94 19.30 3.18 -12.15
N VAL A 95 19.09 4.45 -12.43
CA VAL A 95 17.76 5.04 -12.57
C VAL A 95 17.76 6.01 -13.75
N ASN A 96 16.90 5.74 -14.73
CA ASN A 96 16.63 6.71 -15.79
C ASN A 96 15.58 7.72 -15.29
N PHE A 97 16.04 8.80 -14.65
CA PHE A 97 15.15 9.83 -14.10
C PHE A 97 14.31 10.54 -15.17
N ASP A 98 14.86 10.73 -16.37
CA ASP A 98 14.14 11.41 -17.46
C ASP A 98 12.94 10.57 -17.93
N GLN A 99 13.15 9.25 -18.09
CA GLN A 99 12.07 8.32 -18.40
C GLN A 99 11.01 8.27 -17.28
N ILE A 100 11.42 8.30 -16.00
CA ILE A 100 10.50 8.38 -14.86
C ILE A 100 9.68 9.68 -14.94
N TYR A 101 10.31 10.82 -15.21
CA TYR A 101 9.61 12.10 -15.34
C TYR A 101 8.61 12.11 -16.50
N HIS A 102 8.89 11.40 -17.59
CA HIS A 102 7.93 11.22 -18.67
C HIS A 102 6.77 10.30 -18.28
N ILE A 103 7.04 9.15 -17.64
CA ILE A 103 6.00 8.20 -17.20
C ILE A 103 4.99 8.87 -16.24
N TYR A 104 5.47 9.70 -15.32
CA TYR A 104 4.62 10.38 -14.34
C TYR A 104 4.13 11.76 -14.79
N HIS A 105 4.29 12.12 -16.07
CA HIS A 105 3.93 13.43 -16.61
C HIS A 105 4.42 14.60 -15.75
N ILE A 106 5.67 14.52 -15.28
CA ILE A 106 6.40 15.62 -14.66
C ILE A 106 6.93 16.55 -15.75
N LYS A 107 7.42 15.94 -16.84
CA LYS A 107 7.80 16.59 -18.09
C LYS A 107 7.08 15.92 -19.26
N CYS A 108 6.55 16.70 -20.19
CA CYS A 108 5.99 16.15 -21.42
C CYS A 108 7.08 15.46 -22.24
N LYS A 109 6.75 14.29 -22.80
CA LYS A 109 7.65 13.60 -23.72
C LYS A 109 7.84 14.44 -24.97
N PRO A 110 9.06 14.63 -25.48
CA PRO A 110 9.25 15.35 -26.73
C PRO A 110 8.57 14.60 -27.89
N VAL A 111 7.82 15.35 -28.69
CA VAL A 111 7.14 14.86 -29.89
C VAL A 111 7.68 15.65 -31.07
N SER A 112 8.01 14.98 -32.17
CA SER A 112 8.49 15.65 -33.38
C SER A 112 7.40 16.56 -33.96
N GLU A 113 7.80 17.64 -34.63
CA GLU A 113 6.85 18.61 -35.19
C GLU A 113 5.84 17.96 -36.14
N ALA A 114 6.31 17.08 -37.03
CA ALA A 114 5.43 16.33 -37.92
C ALA A 114 4.38 15.50 -37.16
N ARG A 115 4.77 14.86 -36.04
CA ARG A 115 3.86 14.06 -35.23
C ARG A 115 2.89 14.94 -34.45
N ARG A 116 3.34 16.11 -33.97
CA ARG A 116 2.49 17.11 -33.31
C ARG A 116 1.37 17.57 -34.24
N ILE A 117 1.70 18.02 -35.45
CA ILE A 117 0.73 18.49 -36.45
C ILE A 117 -0.34 17.44 -36.74
N ILE A 118 0.06 16.15 -36.85
CA ILE A 118 -0.88 15.05 -37.09
C ILE A 118 -1.83 14.86 -35.90
N ILE A 119 -1.30 14.90 -34.66
CA ILE A 119 -2.11 14.71 -33.46
C ILE A 119 -3.05 15.90 -33.23
N GLU A 120 -2.61 17.13 -33.48
CA GLU A 120 -3.45 18.33 -33.40
C GLU A 120 -4.61 18.27 -34.40
N LYS A 121 -4.33 17.89 -35.66
CA LYS A 121 -5.40 17.69 -36.65
C LYS A 121 -6.38 16.58 -36.25
N LEU A 122 -5.88 15.49 -35.63
CA LEU A 122 -6.73 14.45 -35.08
C LEU A 122 -7.62 14.99 -33.95
N MET A 123 -7.08 15.86 -33.09
CA MET A 123 -7.83 16.49 -32.01
C MET A 123 -8.96 17.37 -32.55
N ASP A 124 -8.68 18.20 -33.56
CA ASP A 124 -9.68 19.05 -34.21
C ASP A 124 -10.83 18.22 -34.81
N ASN A 125 -10.49 17.19 -35.59
CA ASN A 125 -11.47 16.27 -36.17
C ASN A 125 -12.33 15.57 -35.08
N CYS A 126 -11.71 15.16 -33.97
CA CYS A 126 -12.45 14.54 -32.86
C CYS A 126 -13.41 15.55 -32.23
N GLN A 127 -13.01 16.80 -32.08
CA GLN A 127 -13.83 17.85 -31.49
C GLN A 127 -15.03 18.20 -32.36
N GLU A 128 -14.84 18.31 -33.68
CA GLU A 128 -15.93 18.50 -34.65
C GLU A 128 -16.92 17.33 -34.61
N LEU A 129 -16.42 16.09 -34.67
CA LEU A 129 -17.25 14.89 -34.62
C LEU A 129 -18.02 14.77 -33.29
N LEU A 130 -17.40 15.15 -32.16
CA LEU A 130 -18.09 15.20 -30.87
C LEU A 130 -19.24 16.21 -30.87
N ASN A 131 -19.09 17.35 -31.54
CA ASN A 131 -20.14 18.35 -31.63
C ASN A 131 -21.31 17.83 -32.48
N GLU A 132 -21.03 17.17 -33.60
CA GLU A 132 -22.05 16.55 -34.47
C GLU A 132 -22.81 15.43 -33.74
N LEU A 133 -22.11 14.46 -33.15
CA LEU A 133 -22.73 13.29 -32.52
C LEU A 133 -23.55 13.64 -31.27
N LYS A 134 -23.21 14.73 -30.56
CA LYS A 134 -24.01 15.23 -29.43
C LYS A 134 -25.38 15.70 -29.89
N VAL A 135 -25.48 16.34 -31.06
CA VAL A 135 -26.75 16.80 -31.64
C VAL A 135 -27.60 15.61 -32.07
N GLU A 136 -26.98 14.59 -32.66
CA GLU A 136 -27.68 13.39 -33.14
C GLU A 136 -28.11 12.41 -32.02
N GLN A 137 -27.77 12.69 -30.76
CA GLN A 137 -28.03 11.83 -29.59
C GLN A 137 -27.47 10.40 -29.71
N LYS A 138 -26.46 10.18 -30.56
CA LYS A 138 -25.82 8.86 -30.79
C LYS A 138 -24.78 8.53 -29.72
N LYS A 139 -25.23 8.38 -28.46
CA LYS A 139 -24.36 8.15 -27.29
C LYS A 139 -23.44 6.93 -27.42
N GLU A 140 -23.87 5.87 -28.10
CA GLU A 140 -23.09 4.63 -28.23
C GLU A 140 -21.77 4.79 -29.00
N ILE A 141 -21.71 5.75 -29.94
CA ILE A 141 -20.55 6.01 -30.81
C ILE A 141 -19.64 7.09 -30.21
N LEU A 142 -20.21 7.98 -29.37
CA LEU A 142 -19.54 9.14 -28.78
C LEU A 142 -18.28 8.77 -27.95
N LYS A 143 -18.21 7.55 -27.43
CA LYS A 143 -17.08 7.06 -26.65
C LYS A 143 -15.75 7.07 -27.40
N TRP A 144 -15.74 6.72 -28.69
CA TRP A 144 -14.48 6.57 -29.43
C TRP A 144 -13.82 7.91 -29.74
N PRO A 145 -14.55 8.94 -30.25
CA PRO A 145 -13.96 10.26 -30.44
C PRO A 145 -13.54 10.90 -29.11
N LEU A 146 -14.33 10.74 -28.04
CA LEU A 146 -14.00 11.30 -26.72
C LEU A 146 -12.74 10.65 -26.13
N LEU A 147 -12.64 9.33 -26.21
CA LEU A 147 -11.46 8.59 -25.75
C LEU A 147 -10.22 8.92 -26.61
N THR A 148 -10.38 9.00 -27.93
CA THR A 148 -9.29 9.35 -28.86
C THR A 148 -8.76 10.75 -28.59
N TYR A 149 -9.65 11.73 -28.44
CA TYR A 149 -9.30 13.09 -28.06
C TYR A 149 -8.55 13.13 -26.71
N THR A 150 -9.03 12.37 -25.73
CA THR A 150 -8.39 12.26 -24.41
C THR A 150 -6.98 11.68 -24.49
N PHE A 151 -6.76 10.65 -25.31
CA PHE A 151 -5.43 10.10 -25.55
C PHE A 151 -4.51 11.05 -26.32
N ALA A 152 -5.05 11.80 -27.28
CA ALA A 152 -4.28 12.80 -28.00
C ALA A 152 -3.79 13.92 -27.06
N ILE A 153 -4.65 14.37 -26.14
CA ILE A 153 -4.25 15.31 -25.09
C ILE A 153 -3.16 14.72 -24.19
N LEU A 154 -3.31 13.46 -23.77
CA LEU A 154 -2.32 12.77 -22.93
C LEU A 154 -0.94 12.70 -23.60
N GLU A 155 -0.89 12.58 -24.94
CA GLU A 155 0.36 12.55 -25.70
C GLU A 155 1.00 13.93 -25.87
N LEU A 156 0.21 15.00 -26.09
CA LEU A 156 0.74 16.34 -26.38
C LEU A 156 0.86 17.24 -25.15
N GLU A 157 -0.23 17.39 -24.39
CA GLU A 157 -0.36 18.41 -23.34
C GLU A 157 -0.99 17.88 -22.03
N PRO A 158 -0.53 16.74 -21.47
CA PRO A 158 -1.15 16.09 -20.31
C PRO A 158 -1.17 16.96 -19.05
N ILE A 159 -0.23 17.90 -18.93
CA ILE A 159 -0.11 18.80 -17.78
C ILE A 159 -1.04 20.00 -17.92
N LYS A 160 -1.02 20.64 -19.10
CA LYS A 160 -1.78 21.87 -19.37
C LYS A 160 -3.29 21.60 -19.47
N MET A 161 -3.67 20.48 -20.05
CA MET A 161 -5.07 20.09 -20.25
C MET A 161 -5.52 19.02 -19.24
N PHE A 162 -4.86 18.93 -18.09
CA PHE A 162 -5.14 17.91 -17.06
C PHE A 162 -6.61 17.88 -16.63
N SER A 163 -7.22 19.05 -16.40
CA SER A 163 -8.64 19.13 -16.04
C SER A 163 -9.55 18.55 -17.12
N THR A 164 -9.27 18.85 -18.39
CA THR A 164 -10.04 18.33 -19.53
C THR A 164 -9.94 16.81 -19.62
N ILE A 165 -8.75 16.25 -19.40
CA ILE A 165 -8.56 14.79 -19.36
C ILE A 165 -9.43 14.17 -18.27
N LEU A 166 -9.40 14.71 -17.05
CA LEU A 166 -10.19 14.16 -15.94
C LEU A 166 -11.69 14.23 -16.25
N THR A 167 -12.18 15.38 -16.73
CA THR A 167 -13.59 15.54 -17.11
C THR A 167 -14.00 14.55 -18.20
N ASN A 168 -13.17 14.34 -19.22
CA ASN A 168 -13.49 13.38 -20.28
C ASN A 168 -13.54 11.94 -19.76
N LEU A 169 -12.59 11.54 -18.91
CA LEU A 169 -12.56 10.20 -18.33
C LEU A 169 -13.74 9.97 -17.37
N GLU A 170 -14.13 10.97 -16.59
CA GLU A 170 -15.30 10.91 -15.70
C GLU A 170 -16.61 10.80 -16.50
N GLU A 171 -16.74 11.54 -17.60
CA GLU A 171 -17.87 11.46 -18.53
C GLU A 171 -17.93 10.09 -19.23
N LEU A 172 -16.78 9.56 -19.66
CA LEU A 172 -16.64 8.20 -20.19
C LEU A 172 -17.10 7.15 -19.17
N ALA A 173 -16.66 7.27 -17.92
CA ALA A 173 -16.99 6.31 -16.87
C ALA A 173 -18.47 6.34 -16.47
N THR A 174 -19.08 7.52 -16.44
CA THR A 174 -20.41 7.71 -15.84
C THR A 174 -21.53 7.65 -16.87
N ASN A 175 -21.36 8.32 -18.02
CA ASN A 175 -22.46 8.64 -18.92
C ASN A 175 -22.32 8.01 -20.32
N VAL A 176 -21.08 7.87 -20.82
CA VAL A 176 -20.82 7.55 -22.23
C VAL A 176 -20.46 6.07 -22.45
N ASP A 177 -19.65 5.48 -21.58
CA ASP A 177 -19.20 4.09 -21.70
C ASP A 177 -19.07 3.40 -20.32
N PRO A 178 -20.18 3.28 -19.56
CA PRO A 178 -20.15 2.74 -18.20
C PRO A 178 -19.71 1.27 -18.14
N GLN A 179 -19.76 0.54 -19.25
CA GLN A 179 -19.26 -0.84 -19.33
C GLN A 179 -17.74 -0.95 -19.08
N ARG A 180 -16.98 0.13 -19.30
CA ARG A 180 -15.53 0.19 -19.05
C ARG A 180 -15.17 1.18 -17.94
N CYS A 181 -16.12 1.52 -17.06
CA CYS A 181 -15.92 2.53 -16.02
C CYS A 181 -14.67 2.25 -15.16
N GLU A 182 -14.39 1.00 -14.80
CA GLU A 182 -13.23 0.64 -13.98
C GLU A 182 -11.90 1.02 -14.63
N MET A 183 -11.77 0.86 -15.96
CA MET A 183 -10.59 1.24 -16.71
C MET A 183 -10.38 2.76 -16.67
N TYR A 184 -11.43 3.54 -16.91
CA TYR A 184 -11.35 5.00 -16.88
C TYR A 184 -11.09 5.54 -15.47
N GLU A 185 -11.74 4.96 -14.45
CA GLU A 185 -11.51 5.28 -13.04
C GLU A 185 -10.06 5.01 -12.64
N GLU A 186 -9.48 3.88 -13.07
CA GLU A 186 -8.09 3.54 -12.81
C GLU A 186 -7.13 4.54 -13.49
N MET A 187 -7.42 4.94 -14.73
CA MET A 187 -6.67 5.99 -15.41
C MET A 187 -6.73 7.32 -14.64
N VAL A 188 -7.90 7.72 -14.16
CA VAL A 188 -8.08 8.92 -13.33
C VAL A 188 -7.26 8.83 -12.04
N MET A 189 -7.27 7.69 -11.36
CA MET A 189 -6.48 7.44 -10.15
C MET A 189 -4.98 7.60 -10.42
N ASN A 190 -4.48 7.00 -11.50
CA ASN A 190 -3.07 7.10 -11.90
C ASN A 190 -2.67 8.54 -12.26
N LEU A 191 -3.56 9.28 -12.92
CA LEU A 191 -3.36 10.68 -13.25
C LEU A 191 -3.34 11.58 -12.00
N ARG A 192 -4.16 11.28 -10.99
CA ARG A 192 -4.13 11.97 -9.68
C ARG A 192 -2.84 11.70 -8.92
N ILE A 193 -2.25 10.50 -9.03
CA ILE A 193 -0.90 10.23 -8.52
C ILE A 193 0.12 11.16 -9.21
N ASN A 194 0.07 11.27 -10.54
CA ASN A 194 0.96 12.16 -11.30
C ASN A 194 0.83 13.62 -10.83
N GLU A 195 -0.39 14.10 -10.59
CA GLU A 195 -0.62 15.42 -10.03
C GLU A 195 0.03 15.59 -8.66
N LYS A 196 -0.15 14.64 -7.72
CA LYS A 196 0.49 14.66 -6.40
C LYS A 196 2.02 14.68 -6.49
N LEU A 197 2.60 14.00 -7.48
CA LEU A 197 4.06 14.00 -7.72
C LEU A 197 4.56 15.34 -8.29
N ARG A 198 3.75 16.05 -9.08
CA ARG A 198 4.06 17.40 -9.59
C ARG A 198 3.94 18.50 -8.53
N GLN A 199 3.11 18.30 -7.50
CA GLN A 199 2.89 19.31 -6.45
C GLN A 199 4.21 19.77 -5.87
N LYS A 200 4.33 21.09 -5.65
CA LYS A 200 5.53 21.68 -5.06
C LYS A 200 5.37 21.80 -3.56
N ILE A 201 6.42 21.42 -2.84
CA ILE A 201 6.60 21.68 -1.41
C ILE A 201 7.85 22.55 -1.34
N ASP A 202 7.72 23.76 -0.79
CA ASP A 202 8.81 24.75 -0.72
C ASP A 202 9.54 24.96 -2.06
N ASN A 203 8.76 25.14 -3.14
CA ASN A 203 9.20 25.31 -4.54
C ASN A 203 9.86 24.09 -5.20
N VAL A 204 10.03 22.97 -4.50
CA VAL A 204 10.58 21.72 -5.06
C VAL A 204 9.45 20.76 -5.40
N GLN A 205 9.50 20.12 -6.58
CA GLN A 205 8.50 19.12 -6.94
C GLN A 205 8.59 17.93 -5.99
N ARG A 206 7.45 17.40 -5.59
CA ARG A 206 7.36 16.31 -4.62
C ARG A 206 8.15 15.07 -5.06
N ILE A 207 8.16 14.77 -6.36
CA ILE A 207 8.93 13.66 -6.90
C ILE A 207 10.44 13.82 -6.66
N ASP A 208 10.98 15.04 -6.70
CA ASP A 208 12.42 15.27 -6.47
C ASP A 208 12.80 14.96 -5.02
N ILE A 209 11.91 15.26 -4.08
CA ILE A 209 12.10 14.95 -2.65
C ILE A 209 12.13 13.43 -2.42
N LEU A 210 11.56 12.62 -3.32
CA LEU A 210 11.70 11.16 -3.24
C LEU A 210 13.13 10.69 -3.54
N PHE A 211 13.84 11.41 -4.42
CA PHE A 211 15.14 10.97 -4.95
C PHE A 211 16.33 11.58 -4.23
N ARG A 212 16.18 12.77 -3.63
CA ARG A 212 17.29 13.48 -3.00
C ARG A 212 16.89 14.17 -1.72
N LYS A 213 17.89 14.41 -0.87
CA LYS A 213 17.73 15.24 0.34
C LYS A 213 17.43 16.68 -0.06
N VAL A 214 16.37 17.22 0.52
CA VAL A 214 15.98 18.63 0.44
C VAL A 214 15.80 19.10 1.88
N ASP A 215 16.37 20.24 2.22
CA ASP A 215 16.33 20.76 3.59
C ASP A 215 14.88 20.94 4.06
N GLY A 216 14.61 20.56 5.32
CA GLY A 216 13.26 20.57 5.87
C GLY A 216 12.33 19.43 5.40
N HIS A 217 12.79 18.55 4.50
CA HIS A 217 11.96 17.46 3.98
C HIS A 217 12.55 16.07 4.24
N PHE A 218 11.64 15.11 4.39
CA PHE A 218 11.99 13.70 4.56
C PHE A 218 12.06 12.99 3.20
N VAL A 219 13.23 12.45 2.87
CA VAL A 219 13.46 11.71 1.61
C VAL A 219 12.64 10.44 1.57
N GLY A 220 12.04 10.15 0.42
CA GLY A 220 11.27 8.92 0.23
C GLY A 220 9.90 8.90 0.92
N LYS A 221 9.40 10.05 1.37
CA LYS A 221 8.04 10.18 1.92
C LYS A 221 7.02 10.53 0.84
N MET A 222 6.01 9.69 0.67
CA MET A 222 4.89 9.93 -0.24
C MET A 222 3.55 9.90 0.52
N LYS A 223 2.66 10.84 0.19
CA LYS A 223 1.29 10.93 0.73
C LYS A 223 0.31 10.96 -0.43
N LEU A 224 -0.55 9.96 -0.47
CA LEU A 224 -1.54 9.65 -1.50
C LEU A 224 -2.90 9.35 -0.84
N ASP A 225 -3.29 10.20 0.11
CA ASP A 225 -4.53 10.06 0.86
C ASP A 225 -5.76 10.45 0.03
N ASN A 226 -6.87 9.76 0.26
CA ASN A 226 -8.20 10.08 -0.30
C ASN A 226 -8.23 10.18 -1.83
N LEU A 227 -7.50 9.30 -2.53
CA LEU A 227 -7.48 9.26 -4.00
C LEU A 227 -8.38 8.17 -4.59
N GLY A 228 -8.95 7.31 -3.75
CA GLY A 228 -9.81 6.19 -4.17
C GLY A 228 -9.03 5.02 -4.77
N LEU A 229 -7.71 4.94 -4.57
CA LEU A 229 -6.83 3.95 -5.20
C LEU A 229 -7.26 2.52 -4.88
N LYS A 230 -7.42 1.69 -5.91
CA LYS A 230 -7.64 0.24 -5.79
C LYS A 230 -6.34 -0.57 -5.95
N SER A 231 -5.36 0.01 -6.66
CA SER A 231 -4.01 -0.54 -6.87
C SER A 231 -2.96 0.56 -6.70
N ILE A 232 -1.71 0.15 -6.50
CA ILE A 232 -0.52 1.01 -6.45
C ILE A 232 0.51 0.61 -7.53
N ASP A 233 0.14 -0.19 -8.52
CA ASP A 233 1.05 -0.64 -9.59
C ASP A 233 1.67 0.52 -10.37
N HIS A 234 0.94 1.64 -10.46
CA HIS A 234 1.44 2.86 -11.09
C HIS A 234 2.67 3.43 -10.38
N LEU A 235 2.90 3.11 -9.10
CA LEU A 235 4.08 3.53 -8.33
C LEU A 235 5.29 2.59 -8.44
N LYS A 236 5.21 1.50 -9.20
CA LYS A 236 6.29 0.48 -9.26
C LYS A 236 7.66 1.05 -9.67
N TYR A 237 7.71 2.10 -10.48
CA TYR A 237 8.96 2.75 -10.88
C TYR A 237 9.56 3.66 -9.79
N LEU A 238 8.79 3.91 -8.71
CA LEU A 238 9.18 4.71 -7.55
C LEU A 238 9.36 3.86 -6.29
N SER A 239 9.09 2.55 -6.34
CA SER A 239 8.97 1.71 -5.15
C SER A 239 10.28 1.61 -4.34
N SER A 240 11.44 1.66 -5.01
CA SER A 240 12.77 1.65 -4.37
C SER A 240 13.14 2.97 -3.68
N PHE A 241 12.39 4.04 -3.91
CA PHE A 241 12.62 5.35 -3.28
C PHE A 241 11.67 5.59 -2.12
N ILE A 242 10.53 4.91 -2.09
CA ILE A 242 9.49 5.13 -1.09
C ILE A 242 9.81 4.34 0.18
N THR A 243 10.14 5.08 1.24
CA THR A 243 10.41 4.54 2.58
C THR A 243 9.27 4.80 3.56
N ARG A 244 8.46 5.84 3.31
CA ARG A 244 7.26 6.17 4.09
C ARG A 244 6.10 6.47 3.16
N LEU A 245 5.02 5.71 3.29
CA LEU A 245 3.86 5.80 2.42
C LEU A 245 2.57 5.98 3.22
N ASP A 246 1.84 7.04 2.91
CA ASP A 246 0.53 7.32 3.47
C ASP A 246 -0.54 7.16 2.39
N LEU A 247 -1.39 6.16 2.58
CA LEU A 247 -2.47 5.74 1.68
C LEU A 247 -3.82 5.77 2.39
N THR A 248 -3.99 6.60 3.43
CA THR A 248 -5.25 6.71 4.17
C THR A 248 -6.42 7.08 3.27
N GLY A 249 -7.58 6.43 3.44
CA GLY A 249 -8.81 6.77 2.70
C GLY A 249 -8.82 6.30 1.24
N ASN A 250 -8.20 5.16 0.95
CA ASN A 250 -8.24 4.54 -0.38
C ASN A 250 -9.10 3.26 -0.37
N LYS A 251 -9.03 2.47 -1.45
CA LYS A 251 -9.85 1.26 -1.65
C LYS A 251 -8.98 0.00 -1.77
N LEU A 252 -7.85 -0.03 -1.07
CA LEU A 252 -6.90 -1.15 -1.09
C LEU A 252 -7.45 -2.32 -0.25
N THR A 253 -7.28 -3.56 -0.72
CA THR A 253 -7.95 -4.73 -0.12
C THR A 253 -7.00 -5.76 0.51
N ASN A 254 -5.71 -5.73 0.16
CA ASN A 254 -4.73 -6.70 0.65
C ASN A 254 -3.32 -6.09 0.70
N LEU A 255 -2.43 -6.69 1.50
CA LEU A 255 -1.05 -6.21 1.67
C LEU A 255 -0.07 -6.73 0.61
N CYS A 256 -0.44 -7.77 -0.16
CA CYS A 256 0.45 -8.35 -1.17
C CYS A 256 0.85 -7.35 -2.26
N ILE A 257 0.00 -6.35 -2.54
CA ILE A 257 0.30 -5.29 -3.52
C ILE A 257 1.56 -4.46 -3.17
N PHE A 258 2.04 -4.51 -1.93
CA PHE A 258 3.22 -3.78 -1.49
C PHE A 258 4.53 -4.54 -1.71
N GLU A 259 4.51 -5.72 -2.32
CA GLU A 259 5.70 -6.52 -2.63
C GLU A 259 6.85 -5.72 -3.30
N PRO A 260 6.60 -4.76 -4.23
CA PRO A 260 7.67 -3.97 -4.83
C PRO A 260 8.35 -2.97 -3.87
N PHE A 261 7.76 -2.66 -2.72
CA PHE A 261 8.16 -1.59 -1.80
C PHE A 261 9.07 -2.11 -0.66
N ARG A 262 10.17 -2.77 -1.01
CA ARG A 262 11.02 -3.49 -0.04
C ARG A 262 11.74 -2.57 0.97
N ARG A 263 11.86 -1.27 0.68
CA ARG A 263 12.45 -0.25 1.59
C ARG A 263 11.41 0.46 2.46
N LEU A 264 10.15 0.04 2.38
CA LEU A 264 9.08 0.66 3.15
C LEU A 264 9.24 0.33 4.64
N THR A 265 9.38 1.39 5.44
CA THR A 265 9.53 1.32 6.90
C THR A 265 8.29 1.83 7.62
N HIS A 266 7.52 2.73 7.00
CA HIS A 266 6.30 3.30 7.57
C HIS A 266 5.16 3.26 6.55
N LEU A 267 4.05 2.64 6.92
CA LEU A 267 2.87 2.50 6.08
C LEU A 267 1.59 2.90 6.83
N ARG A 268 0.80 3.81 6.27
CA ARG A 268 -0.53 4.16 6.77
C ARG A 268 -1.62 3.76 5.79
N LEU A 269 -2.59 3.02 6.29
CA LEU A 269 -3.66 2.38 5.53
C LEU A 269 -5.04 2.53 6.20
N PHE A 270 -5.17 3.43 7.19
CA PHE A 270 -6.48 3.81 7.74
C PHE A 270 -7.52 4.08 6.65
N ASN A 271 -8.78 3.77 6.95
CA ASN A 271 -9.88 3.89 5.99
C ASN A 271 -9.59 3.21 4.63
N ASN A 272 -9.06 1.98 4.66
CA ASN A 272 -9.01 1.07 3.50
C ASN A 272 -9.70 -0.26 3.85
N PRO A 273 -10.35 -0.94 2.89
CA PRO A 273 -11.03 -2.22 3.10
C PRO A 273 -10.07 -3.43 3.17
N ILE A 274 -8.97 -3.32 3.92
CA ILE A 274 -8.03 -4.42 4.14
C ILE A 274 -8.51 -5.22 5.35
N THR A 275 -8.68 -6.53 5.20
CA THR A 275 -9.34 -7.38 6.21
C THR A 275 -8.42 -8.43 6.86
N SER A 276 -7.22 -8.65 6.33
CA SER A 276 -6.25 -9.64 6.83
C SER A 276 -4.80 -9.15 6.70
N PHE A 277 -3.95 -9.55 7.64
CA PHE A 277 -2.50 -9.28 7.62
C PHE A 277 -1.73 -10.16 6.61
N LYS A 278 -2.41 -11.01 5.84
CA LYS A 278 -1.79 -11.82 4.81
C LYS A 278 -0.94 -10.98 3.85
N GLY A 279 0.31 -11.41 3.63
CA GLY A 279 1.28 -10.71 2.79
C GLY A 279 2.14 -9.69 3.53
N ILE A 280 1.97 -9.49 4.85
CA ILE A 280 2.83 -8.61 5.65
C ILE A 280 4.31 -9.01 5.60
N SER A 281 4.61 -10.30 5.40
CA SER A 281 5.98 -10.79 5.20
C SER A 281 6.67 -10.27 3.94
N MET A 282 5.91 -9.74 2.97
CA MET A 282 6.46 -9.08 1.78
C MET A 282 7.07 -7.69 2.08
N LEU A 283 6.84 -7.17 3.30
CA LEU A 283 7.34 -5.89 3.79
C LEU A 283 8.44 -6.09 4.87
N PRO A 284 9.65 -6.56 4.49
CA PRO A 284 10.64 -7.06 5.46
C PRO A 284 11.27 -5.98 6.36
N GLN A 285 11.14 -4.69 5.99
CA GLN A 285 11.73 -3.55 6.71
C GLN A 285 10.67 -2.71 7.44
N LEU A 286 9.41 -3.19 7.52
CA LEU A 286 8.33 -2.39 8.07
C LEU A 286 8.44 -2.28 9.60
N ASP A 287 8.62 -1.04 10.08
CA ASP A 287 8.69 -0.70 11.50
C ASP A 287 7.37 -0.15 12.02
N TYR A 288 6.62 0.56 11.18
CA TYR A 288 5.35 1.20 11.52
C TYR A 288 4.25 0.84 10.53
N LEU A 289 3.12 0.37 11.05
CA LEU A 289 1.90 0.08 10.29
C LEU A 289 0.68 0.70 10.98
N SER A 290 -0.13 1.43 10.22
CA SER A 290 -1.45 1.92 10.65
C SER A 290 -2.52 1.31 9.75
N VAL A 291 -3.51 0.65 10.34
CA VAL A 291 -4.58 -0.08 9.64
C VAL A 291 -5.88 0.00 10.43
N ILE A 292 -7.01 -0.34 9.82
CA ILE A 292 -8.23 -0.64 10.58
C ILE A 292 -8.02 -1.93 11.39
N GLU A 293 -8.87 -2.20 12.39
CA GLU A 293 -8.85 -3.50 13.07
C GLU A 293 -9.09 -4.63 12.05
N MET A 294 -8.20 -5.62 12.03
CA MET A 294 -8.15 -6.68 11.02
C MET A 294 -8.17 -8.07 11.67
N ALA A 295 -8.64 -9.07 10.93
CA ALA A 295 -8.63 -10.45 11.41
C ALA A 295 -7.20 -11.01 11.43
N MET A 296 -6.84 -11.64 12.54
CA MET A 296 -5.57 -12.37 12.74
C MET A 296 -5.64 -13.84 12.31
N ASN A 297 -6.77 -14.26 11.73
CA ASN A 297 -6.98 -15.63 11.29
C ASN A 297 -6.24 -15.89 9.96
N ASP A 298 -5.82 -17.14 9.75
CA ASP A 298 -5.20 -17.62 8.50
C ASP A 298 -3.84 -16.97 8.13
N LEU A 299 -3.06 -16.53 9.13
CA LEU A 299 -1.67 -16.13 8.91
C LEU A 299 -0.76 -17.34 8.76
N ASP A 300 0.12 -17.30 7.76
CA ASP A 300 1.20 -18.27 7.66
C ASP A 300 2.36 -17.94 8.64
N ILE A 301 3.32 -18.86 8.77
CA ILE A 301 4.45 -18.72 9.69
C ILE A 301 5.30 -17.47 9.36
N LYS A 302 5.40 -17.08 8.08
CA LYS A 302 6.20 -15.94 7.65
C LYS A 302 5.50 -14.63 8.01
N ASP A 303 4.20 -14.56 7.77
CA ASP A 303 3.36 -13.40 8.07
C ASP A 303 3.27 -13.17 9.59
N ASP A 304 3.07 -14.22 10.39
CA ASP A 304 3.11 -14.13 11.86
C ASP A 304 4.47 -13.63 12.37
N PHE A 305 5.56 -14.18 11.82
CA PHE A 305 6.91 -13.76 12.20
C PHE A 305 7.21 -12.30 11.80
N ALA A 306 6.78 -11.89 10.61
CA ALA A 306 6.97 -10.52 10.14
C ALA A 306 6.16 -9.52 10.95
N LEU A 307 4.90 -9.85 11.27
CA LEU A 307 4.04 -9.03 12.12
C LEU A 307 4.71 -8.77 13.47
N LYS A 308 5.26 -9.80 14.13
CA LYS A 308 5.98 -9.69 15.42
C LYS A 308 7.22 -8.77 15.39
N LYS A 309 7.78 -8.48 14.21
CA LYS A 309 8.92 -7.56 14.07
C LYS A 309 8.51 -6.09 14.03
N ILE A 310 7.26 -5.79 13.70
CA ILE A 310 6.76 -4.42 13.59
C ILE A 310 6.86 -3.75 14.96
N ARG A 311 7.53 -2.60 15.01
CA ARG A 311 7.76 -1.85 16.26
C ARG A 311 6.50 -1.12 16.72
N MET A 312 5.67 -0.68 15.78
CA MET A 312 4.47 0.07 16.08
C MET A 312 3.36 -0.33 15.12
N LEU A 313 2.33 -0.96 15.67
CA LEU A 313 1.06 -1.20 15.00
C LEU A 313 0.01 -0.25 15.60
N GLU A 314 -0.72 0.45 14.74
CA GLU A 314 -1.75 1.42 15.12
C GLU A 314 -3.09 1.02 14.48
N PHE A 315 -4.15 0.99 15.27
CA PHE A 315 -5.50 0.61 14.84
C PHE A 315 -6.44 1.81 14.81
N GLU A 316 -7.37 1.83 13.86
CA GLU A 316 -8.51 2.76 13.85
C GLU A 316 -9.77 1.97 14.25
N GLU A 317 -10.36 2.30 15.40
CA GLU A 317 -11.68 1.81 15.79
C GLU A 317 -12.75 2.60 15.02
N SER A 318 -13.80 1.91 14.57
CA SER A 318 -14.86 2.50 13.77
C SER A 318 -15.58 3.63 14.53
N GLY A 319 -15.15 4.87 14.31
CA GLY A 319 -15.76 6.10 14.84
C GLY A 319 -14.90 6.94 15.77
N GLN A 320 -13.76 6.44 16.27
CA GLN A 320 -12.75 7.22 17.01
C GLN A 320 -11.35 6.68 16.75
N SER A 321 -10.37 7.57 16.52
CA SER A 321 -8.96 7.20 16.43
C SER A 321 -8.45 6.82 17.82
N VAL A 322 -8.57 5.54 18.17
CA VAL A 322 -7.94 4.97 19.37
C VAL A 322 -6.54 4.51 18.98
N LYS A 323 -5.54 5.32 19.28
CA LYS A 323 -4.13 4.98 19.03
C LYS A 323 -3.67 3.87 19.99
N ILE A 324 -3.98 2.61 19.69
CA ILE A 324 -3.39 1.48 20.39
C ILE A 324 -1.98 1.29 19.84
N ILE A 325 -0.95 1.68 20.60
CA ILE A 325 0.45 1.41 20.25
C ILE A 325 0.79 0.02 20.78
N VAL A 326 0.70 -1.00 19.94
CA VAL A 326 1.29 -2.30 20.30
C VAL A 326 2.76 -2.27 19.89
N SER A 327 3.65 -2.09 20.85
CA SER A 327 5.07 -2.38 20.66
C SER A 327 5.28 -3.89 20.78
N LEU A 328 5.32 -4.61 19.65
CA LEU A 328 5.42 -6.07 19.64
C LEU A 328 6.77 -6.58 20.18
N GLN A 329 7.78 -5.71 20.33
CA GLN A 329 9.02 -6.01 21.05
C GLN A 329 8.79 -6.39 22.54
N LEU A 330 7.66 -5.99 23.14
CA LEU A 330 7.25 -6.34 24.50
C LEU A 330 6.47 -7.67 24.60
N LEU A 331 6.04 -8.28 23.49
CA LEU A 331 5.27 -9.54 23.50
C LEU A 331 6.11 -10.81 23.64
N LYS A 332 7.38 -10.70 24.06
CA LYS A 332 8.24 -11.88 24.28
C LYS A 332 7.84 -12.71 25.50
N ASP A 333 6.94 -12.21 26.36
CA ASP A 333 6.53 -12.91 27.57
C ASP A 333 5.00 -12.97 27.70
N GLN A 334 4.43 -14.17 27.62
CA GLN A 334 2.98 -14.40 27.75
C GLN A 334 2.43 -13.97 29.13
N ARG A 335 3.30 -13.81 30.14
CA ARG A 335 2.93 -13.26 31.46
C ARG A 335 2.69 -11.75 31.43
N GLN A 336 3.36 -11.02 30.55
CA GLN A 336 3.13 -9.58 30.39
C GLN A 336 1.85 -9.29 29.60
N LEU A 337 1.43 -10.19 28.70
CA LEU A 337 0.14 -10.10 28.02
C LEU A 337 -1.03 -10.09 29.02
N SER A 338 -1.02 -10.93 30.06
CA SER A 338 -2.09 -10.91 31.07
C SER A 338 -2.04 -9.66 31.94
N GLN A 339 -0.86 -9.10 32.21
CA GLN A 339 -0.71 -7.85 32.97
C GLN A 339 -1.12 -6.63 32.16
N ILE A 340 -0.74 -6.54 30.88
CA ILE A 340 -1.15 -5.48 29.96
C ILE A 340 -2.66 -5.56 29.69
N LEU A 341 -3.21 -6.76 29.49
CA LEU A 341 -4.65 -6.96 29.39
C LEU A 341 -5.36 -6.60 30.71
N SER A 342 -4.76 -6.86 31.87
CA SER A 342 -5.33 -6.47 33.18
C SER A 342 -5.26 -4.97 33.45
N SER A 343 -4.20 -4.28 33.02
CA SER A 343 -4.07 -2.82 33.16
C SER A 343 -4.93 -2.08 32.15
N MET A 344 -5.04 -2.60 30.93
CA MET A 344 -6.02 -2.13 29.94
C MET A 344 -7.45 -2.39 30.40
N LEU A 345 -7.73 -3.52 31.06
CA LEU A 345 -9.04 -3.76 31.69
C LEU A 345 -9.32 -2.76 32.82
N LEU A 346 -8.34 -2.36 33.63
CA LEU A 346 -8.53 -1.33 34.67
C LEU A 346 -8.78 0.07 34.08
N GLU A 347 -8.06 0.47 33.03
CA GLU A 347 -8.28 1.76 32.36
C GLU A 347 -9.58 1.77 31.54
N ILE A 348 -9.93 0.64 30.91
CA ILE A 348 -11.24 0.42 30.30
C ILE A 348 -12.34 0.42 31.37
N GLN A 349 -12.08 -0.01 32.60
CA GLN A 349 -13.05 0.05 33.71
C GLN A 349 -13.30 1.49 34.18
N VAL A 350 -12.27 2.34 34.17
CA VAL A 350 -12.39 3.78 34.45
C VAL A 350 -13.13 4.51 33.31
N ILE A 351 -12.94 4.08 32.06
CA ILE A 351 -13.70 4.61 30.91
C ILE A 351 -15.14 4.03 30.88
N PHE A 352 -15.35 2.79 31.35
CA PHE A 352 -16.65 2.12 31.41
C PHE A 352 -17.63 2.83 32.35
N GLU A 353 -17.17 3.38 33.48
CA GLU A 353 -18.03 4.19 34.35
C GLU A 353 -18.45 5.53 33.71
N LEU A 354 -17.65 6.08 32.79
CA LEU A 354 -17.96 7.34 32.09
C LEU A 354 -18.84 7.14 30.84
N VAL A 355 -18.75 5.99 30.16
CA VAL A 355 -19.42 5.75 28.86
C VAL A 355 -20.77 5.02 28.99
N PHE A 356 -21.05 4.33 30.10
CA PHE A 356 -22.33 3.61 30.28
C PHE A 356 -23.56 4.49 30.59
N SER A 357 -23.51 5.79 30.31
CA SER A 357 -24.69 6.67 30.30
C SER A 357 -25.48 6.65 28.97
N GLY A 358 -25.04 5.91 27.94
CA GLY A 358 -25.80 5.83 26.70
C GLY A 358 -25.42 4.66 25.79
N ILE A 359 -26.45 3.91 25.39
CA ILE A 359 -26.52 2.97 24.24
C ILE A 359 -26.33 1.48 24.58
N TYR A 360 -27.49 0.82 24.76
CA TYR A 360 -27.69 -0.63 24.82
C TYR A 360 -27.45 -1.28 23.45
N ARG A 361 -26.27 -1.84 23.17
CA ARG A 361 -26.13 -2.91 22.15
C ARG A 361 -24.86 -3.78 22.19
N VAL A 362 -23.98 -3.60 23.18
CA VAL A 362 -22.72 -4.38 23.31
C VAL A 362 -22.91 -5.73 24.04
N ARG A 363 -24.10 -6.02 24.55
CA ARG A 363 -24.35 -7.17 25.44
C ARG A 363 -24.09 -8.56 24.83
N LYS A 364 -24.03 -8.74 23.52
CA LYS A 364 -24.03 -10.09 22.89
C LYS A 364 -22.64 -10.69 22.62
N TRP A 365 -21.60 -9.87 22.46
CA TRP A 365 -20.25 -10.37 22.14
C TRP A 365 -19.40 -10.64 23.39
N PHE A 366 -19.52 -9.81 24.44
CA PHE A 366 -18.74 -9.98 25.66
C PHE A 366 -19.10 -11.25 26.46
N LEU A 367 -20.34 -11.76 26.34
CA LEU A 367 -20.75 -13.04 26.93
C LEU A 367 -20.05 -14.26 26.29
N CYS A 368 -19.55 -14.15 25.06
CA CYS A 368 -18.84 -15.25 24.40
C CYS A 368 -17.36 -15.32 24.81
N LEU A 369 -16.72 -14.17 25.03
CA LEU A 369 -15.33 -14.10 25.50
C LEU A 369 -15.21 -14.41 26.99
N SER A 370 -16.15 -13.96 27.83
CA SER A 370 -16.18 -14.32 29.25
C SER A 370 -16.48 -15.81 29.45
N ALA A 371 -17.40 -16.40 28.66
CA ALA A 371 -17.70 -17.82 28.75
C ALA A 371 -16.50 -18.72 28.40
N LYS A 372 -15.73 -18.36 27.37
CA LYS A 372 -14.54 -19.11 26.93
C LYS A 372 -13.35 -18.95 27.88
N TRP A 373 -13.24 -17.79 28.53
CA TRP A 373 -12.24 -17.54 29.58
C TRP A 373 -12.57 -18.26 30.90
N ILE A 374 -13.86 -18.39 31.25
CA ILE A 374 -14.31 -19.17 32.41
C ILE A 374 -14.11 -20.68 32.16
N THR A 375 -14.33 -21.20 30.94
CA THR A 375 -14.11 -22.63 30.65
C THR A 375 -12.64 -23.03 30.77
N LEU A 376 -11.71 -22.22 30.25
CA LEU A 376 -10.27 -22.50 30.36
C LEU A 376 -9.72 -22.44 31.80
N ASN A 377 -10.33 -21.63 32.67
CA ASN A 377 -9.92 -21.54 34.09
C ASN A 377 -10.59 -22.59 35.00
N CYS A 378 -11.71 -23.20 34.57
CA CYS A 378 -12.30 -24.34 35.28
C CYS A 378 -11.52 -25.64 35.03
N ASP A 379 -11.01 -25.86 33.81
CA ASP A 379 -10.19 -27.05 33.50
C ASP A 379 -8.85 -27.06 34.27
N ASN A 380 -8.25 -25.89 34.49
CA ASN A 380 -7.03 -25.76 35.31
C ASN A 380 -7.27 -25.94 36.82
N ARG A 381 -8.52 -25.99 37.29
CA ARG A 381 -8.85 -26.27 38.70
C ARG A 381 -9.30 -27.70 38.96
N LEU A 382 -9.55 -28.51 37.92
CA LEU A 382 -10.03 -29.89 38.05
C LEU A 382 -8.92 -30.96 38.09
N GLN A 383 -7.64 -30.58 38.04
CA GLN A 383 -6.52 -31.54 38.21
C GLN A 383 -6.08 -31.77 39.67
N ASN A 384 -6.75 -31.20 40.67
CA ASN A 384 -6.48 -31.50 42.08
C ASN A 384 -7.78 -31.76 42.85
N GLY A 385 -8.01 -33.03 43.20
CA GLY A 385 -8.91 -33.41 44.29
C GLY A 385 -10.27 -33.96 43.86
N SER A 386 -10.47 -35.25 44.13
CA SER A 386 -11.74 -35.95 44.19
C SER A 386 -12.69 -35.33 45.22
N ASP A 387 -13.93 -35.04 44.83
CA ASP A 387 -15.15 -35.66 45.39
C ASP A 387 -16.42 -34.96 44.86
N ASN A 388 -17.48 -35.78 44.74
CA ASN A 388 -18.86 -35.47 44.32
C ASN A 388 -19.35 -34.03 44.57
N ILE A 389 -20.10 -33.46 43.61
CA ILE A 389 -21.47 -32.90 43.79
C ILE A 389 -22.01 -32.41 42.43
N ASN A 390 -23.10 -33.04 41.99
CA ASN A 390 -24.06 -32.48 41.03
C ASN A 390 -24.63 -31.16 41.58
N LYS A 391 -24.51 -30.03 40.86
CA LYS A 391 -25.43 -28.88 41.04
C LYS A 391 -25.43 -27.95 39.81
N SER A 392 -26.56 -27.99 39.10
CA SER A 392 -27.04 -26.97 38.16
C SER A 392 -27.21 -25.61 38.85
N ILE A 393 -26.79 -24.52 38.22
CA ILE A 393 -27.04 -23.14 38.71
C ILE A 393 -27.85 -22.38 37.66
N THR A 394 -29.05 -21.97 38.08
CA THR A 394 -30.05 -21.13 37.40
C THR A 394 -29.79 -19.63 37.63
N PHE A 395 -30.15 -18.80 36.64
CA PHE A 395 -30.04 -17.33 36.67
C PHE A 395 -31.27 -16.67 37.31
N GLU A 396 -31.07 -15.65 38.15
CA GLU A 396 -32.13 -14.71 38.56
C GLU A 396 -31.66 -13.25 38.54
N THR A 397 -32.60 -12.37 38.19
CA THR A 397 -32.51 -10.96 37.82
C THR A 397 -33.05 -10.05 38.91
N GLU A 398 -32.25 -9.11 39.44
CA GLU A 398 -32.79 -8.00 40.23
C GLU A 398 -31.80 -6.84 40.36
N ALA A 399 -31.98 -5.76 39.58
CA ALA A 399 -31.48 -4.41 39.86
C ALA A 399 -31.84 -3.44 38.71
N THR A 400 -33.12 -3.13 38.56
CA THR A 400 -33.59 -1.97 37.79
C THR A 400 -34.63 -1.25 38.62
N ASN A 401 -34.22 -0.24 39.39
CA ASN A 401 -35.05 0.89 39.82
C ASN A 401 -34.29 1.77 40.80
N ARG A 402 -33.62 2.82 40.31
CA ARG A 402 -33.51 4.16 40.92
C ARG A 402 -32.47 4.99 40.17
N LEU A 403 -32.94 6.12 39.63
CA LEU A 403 -32.24 7.39 39.34
C LEU A 403 -32.55 7.93 37.94
N SER A 404 -33.75 8.48 37.80
CA SER A 404 -34.01 9.59 36.88
C SER A 404 -33.96 10.89 37.70
N ARG A 405 -33.13 11.88 37.30
CA ARG A 405 -33.39 13.33 37.41
C ARG A 405 -32.17 14.15 36.97
N HIS A 406 -32.38 14.99 35.95
CA HIS A 406 -31.68 16.22 35.55
C HIS A 406 -30.15 16.20 35.30
N TRP A 407 -29.70 16.58 34.10
CA TRP A 407 -29.06 17.88 33.80
C TRP A 407 -28.58 17.97 32.32
N THR A 408 -28.46 19.21 31.87
CA THR A 408 -28.33 19.71 30.49
C THR A 408 -26.87 19.82 30.02
N ALA A 409 -26.66 19.63 28.71
CA ALA A 409 -25.58 20.11 27.82
C ALA A 409 -24.18 20.47 28.37
N LEU A 410 -23.14 19.83 27.82
CA LEU A 410 -21.84 20.47 27.55
C LEU A 410 -21.07 19.75 26.43
N LYS A 411 -20.93 20.45 25.30
CA LYS A 411 -19.87 20.23 24.31
C LYS A 411 -18.53 20.52 25.00
N THR A 412 -17.53 19.66 24.82
CA THR A 412 -16.14 20.10 24.65
C THR A 412 -15.28 19.00 24.05
N SER A 413 -14.55 19.38 23.01
CA SER A 413 -13.42 18.69 22.41
C SER A 413 -12.37 18.31 23.46
N ASN A 414 -11.85 17.08 23.43
CA ASN A 414 -10.53 16.78 23.98
C ASN A 414 -9.95 15.52 23.34
N THR A 415 -8.89 15.69 22.55
CA THR A 415 -8.00 14.63 22.08
C THR A 415 -7.13 14.21 23.27
N GLN A 416 -7.30 13.00 23.81
CA GLN A 416 -6.38 12.44 24.80
C GLN A 416 -5.26 11.67 24.09
N ILE A 417 -4.01 12.04 24.40
CA ILE A 417 -2.80 11.37 23.95
C ILE A 417 -2.31 10.53 25.12
N MET A 418 -2.30 9.21 24.99
CA MET A 418 -1.60 8.32 25.92
C MET A 418 -0.31 7.83 25.24
N ILE A 419 0.82 8.41 25.65
CA ILE A 419 2.16 7.93 25.26
C ILE A 419 2.72 7.22 26.48
N MET A 420 2.75 5.88 26.46
CA MET A 420 3.52 5.11 27.43
C MET A 420 4.90 4.84 26.82
N LYS A 421 5.87 5.70 27.15
CA LYS A 421 7.30 5.37 27.04
C LYS A 421 7.71 4.77 28.38
N LEU A 422 8.06 3.50 28.40
CA LEU A 422 8.79 2.90 29.52
C LEU A 422 10.18 2.50 29.02
N PHE A 423 11.19 2.90 29.78
CA PHE A 423 12.62 2.74 29.51
C PHE A 423 13.05 1.27 29.44
#